data_AF-A0A256SJY7-F1
#
_entry.id   AF-A0A256SJY7-F1
#
_cell.length_a   1.000
_cell.length_b   1.000
_cell.length_c   1.000
_cell.angle_alpha   90.00
_cell.angle_beta   90.00
_cell.angle_gamma   90.00
#
_symmetry.space_group_name_H-M   'P 1'
#
loop_
_entity.id
_entity.type
_entity.pdbx_description
1 polymer ?
#
loop_
_entity_poly.entity_id
_entity_poly.type
_entity_poly.pdbx_seq_one_letter_code
_entity_poly.pdbx_strand_id
1 'polypeptide(L)'
;MRDESFVRFNIKYIRKILRVTDLFHLRNYELYKIYYQYILKKLNDVLSYTLKEYTTLRTHNVSSKNNKKIWVMWWQGYDKAPKVIKRNIKNLRQLFGDNVIVIDKNNYLRSTNISNHIQKAFNQT
;
A
#
# COMPACT_ATOMS: atom_id res chain seq x y z
N MET A 1 -28.86 7.09 -17.69
CA MET A 1 -27.46 6.64 -17.85
C MET A 1 -26.63 7.89 -18.16
N ARG A 2 -25.86 8.42 -17.20
CA ARG A 2 -25.05 9.63 -17.43
C ARG A 2 -23.83 9.25 -18.25
N ASP A 3 -23.74 9.81 -19.45
CA ASP A 3 -22.70 9.55 -20.44
C ASP A 3 -21.30 9.70 -19.83
N GLU A 4 -20.48 8.65 -19.92
CA GLU A 4 -19.11 8.63 -19.38
C GLU A 4 -18.24 9.73 -20.00
N SER A 5 -18.54 10.13 -21.24
CA SER A 5 -17.86 11.22 -21.94
C SER A 5 -18.04 12.55 -21.20
N PHE A 6 -19.27 12.83 -20.76
CA PHE A 6 -19.66 14.03 -20.02
C PHE A 6 -18.96 14.08 -18.66
N VAL A 7 -18.87 12.95 -17.95
CA VAL A 7 -18.20 12.88 -16.64
C VAL A 7 -16.69 13.11 -16.78
N ARG A 8 -16.04 12.48 -17.77
CA ARG A 8 -14.60 12.68 -18.02
C ARG A 8 -14.28 14.13 -18.40
N PHE A 9 -15.14 14.75 -19.21
CA PHE A 9 -15.03 16.15 -19.59
C PHE A 9 -15.08 17.09 -18.38
N ASN A 10 -16.08 16.91 -17.50
CA ASN A 10 -16.24 17.72 -16.29
C ASN A 10 -15.06 17.57 -15.31
N ILE A 11 -14.55 16.35 -15.06
CA ILE A 11 -13.37 16.15 -14.20
C ILE A 11 -12.14 16.86 -14.77
N LYS A 12 -11.92 16.74 -16.09
CA LYS A 12 -10.78 17.37 -16.77
C LYS A 12 -10.87 18.89 -16.67
N TYR A 13 -12.08 19.44 -16.81
CA TYR A 13 -12.32 20.88 -16.71
C TYR A 13 -12.15 21.39 -15.27
N ILE A 14 -12.71 20.68 -14.28
CA ILE A 14 -12.54 21.02 -12.85
C ILE A 14 -11.07 20.93 -12.44
N ARG A 15 -10.33 19.89 -12.85
CA ARG A 15 -8.89 19.78 -12.60
C ARG A 15 -8.10 20.91 -13.28
N LYS A 16 -8.49 21.31 -14.49
CA LYS A 16 -7.87 22.43 -15.20
C LYS A 16 -8.11 23.74 -14.45
N ILE A 17 -9.35 24.01 -14.03
CA ILE A 17 -9.69 25.20 -13.24
C ILE A 17 -8.91 25.20 -11.93
N LEU A 18 -8.97 24.12 -11.13
CA LEU A 18 -8.29 24.04 -9.83
C LEU A 18 -6.76 24.19 -9.94
N ARG A 19 -6.15 23.70 -11.03
CA ARG A 19 -4.70 23.89 -11.31
C ARG A 19 -4.36 25.31 -11.75
N VAL A 20 -5.20 25.93 -12.56
CA VAL A 20 -4.95 27.28 -13.11
C VAL A 20 -5.22 28.38 -12.08
N THR A 21 -6.17 28.15 -11.17
CA THR A 21 -6.60 29.13 -10.16
C THR A 21 -5.83 29.00 -8.84
N ASP A 22 -4.87 28.08 -8.76
CA ASP A 22 -4.05 27.74 -7.58
C ASP A 22 -4.87 27.55 -6.28
N LEU A 23 -6.15 27.17 -6.44
CA LEU A 23 -7.10 27.02 -5.32
C LEU A 23 -6.76 25.81 -4.44
N PHE A 24 -5.71 25.04 -4.76
CA PHE A 24 -5.14 24.05 -3.86
C PHE A 24 -4.53 24.68 -2.61
N HIS A 25 -4.14 25.97 -2.65
CA HIS A 25 -3.70 26.73 -1.49
C HIS A 25 -4.85 27.28 -0.65
N LEU A 26 -6.06 27.37 -1.20
CA LEU A 26 -7.23 27.70 -0.40
C LEU A 26 -7.58 26.50 0.47
N ARG A 27 -7.29 26.63 1.77
CA ARG A 27 -7.61 25.67 2.83
C ARG A 27 -9.14 25.61 3.08
N ASN A 28 -9.93 25.50 2.03
CA ASN A 28 -11.38 25.40 2.10
C ASN A 28 -11.76 23.94 2.25
N TYR A 29 -11.86 23.52 3.52
CA TYR A 29 -12.19 22.15 3.93
C TYR A 29 -13.45 21.62 3.24
N GLU A 30 -14.46 22.47 3.01
CA GLU A 30 -15.70 22.05 2.36
C GLU A 30 -15.52 21.71 0.87
N LEU A 31 -14.71 22.48 0.14
CA LEU A 31 -14.39 22.17 -1.26
C LEU A 31 -13.56 20.89 -1.37
N TYR A 32 -12.57 20.72 -0.49
CA TYR A 32 -11.78 19.49 -0.43
C TYR A 32 -12.65 18.28 -0.09
N LYS A 33 -13.60 18.43 0.83
CA LYS A 33 -14.55 17.38 1.22
C LYS A 33 -15.43 16.94 0.03
N ILE A 34 -15.95 17.88 -0.75
CA ILE A 34 -16.74 17.57 -1.96
C ILE A 34 -15.87 16.85 -3.00
N TYR A 35 -14.65 17.34 -3.24
CA TYR A 35 -13.70 16.71 -4.17
C TYR A 35 -13.32 15.29 -3.72
N TYR A 36 -13.05 15.12 -2.44
CA TYR A 36 -12.72 13.83 -1.83
C TYR A 36 -13.89 12.85 -1.92
N GLN A 37 -15.11 13.28 -1.62
CA GLN A 37 -16.31 12.46 -1.78
C GLN A 37 -16.52 12.03 -3.24
N TYR A 38 -16.26 12.94 -4.19
CA TYR A 38 -16.33 12.61 -5.60
C TYR A 38 -15.31 11.54 -6.01
N ILE A 39 -14.04 11.69 -5.59
CA ILE A 39 -13.00 10.69 -5.82
C ILE A 39 -13.38 9.35 -5.18
N LEU A 40 -13.80 9.36 -3.91
CA LEU A 40 -14.21 8.14 -3.20
C LEU A 40 -15.32 7.42 -3.94
N LYS A 41 -16.34 8.15 -4.42
CA LYS A 41 -17.41 7.55 -5.22
C LYS A 41 -16.88 6.87 -6.47
N LYS A 42 -15.97 7.53 -7.20
CA LYS A 42 -15.36 6.95 -8.42
C LYS A 42 -14.46 5.77 -8.14
N LEU A 43 -13.69 5.81 -7.06
CA LEU A 43 -12.88 4.68 -6.63
C LEU A 43 -13.76 3.51 -6.20
N ASN A 44 -14.84 3.75 -5.45
CA ASN A 44 -15.78 2.72 -5.06
C ASN A 44 -16.46 2.08 -6.28
N ASP A 45 -16.86 2.85 -7.29
CA ASP A 45 -17.45 2.29 -8.51
C ASP A 45 -16.46 1.32 -9.18
N VAL A 46 -15.20 1.72 -9.33
CA VAL A 46 -14.13 0.91 -9.96
C VAL A 46 -13.75 -0.31 -9.10
N LEU A 47 -13.62 -0.11 -7.80
CA LEU A 47 -13.16 -1.13 -6.86
C LEU A 47 -14.29 -2.04 -6.39
N SER A 48 -15.57 -1.69 -6.61
CA SER A 48 -16.73 -2.45 -6.12
C SER A 48 -16.71 -3.90 -6.59
N TYR A 49 -16.27 -4.15 -7.83
CA TYR A 49 -16.12 -5.47 -8.40
C TYR A 49 -15.03 -6.27 -7.66
N THR A 50 -13.83 -5.71 -7.56
CA THR A 50 -12.70 -6.33 -6.84
C THR A 50 -12.98 -6.50 -5.35
N LEU A 51 -13.68 -5.55 -4.71
CA LEU A 51 -14.04 -5.61 -3.31
C LEU A 51 -15.06 -6.73 -3.05
N LYS A 52 -16.03 -6.91 -3.95
CA LYS A 52 -16.97 -8.04 -3.90
C LYS A 52 -16.23 -9.37 -4.03
N GLU A 53 -15.30 -9.46 -4.97
CA GLU A 53 -14.44 -10.64 -5.15
C GLU A 53 -13.65 -10.95 -3.86
N TYR A 54 -12.94 -9.96 -3.29
CA TYR A 54 -12.15 -10.12 -2.06
C TYR A 54 -12.99 -10.40 -0.80
N THR A 55 -14.21 -9.87 -0.71
CA THR A 55 -15.11 -10.15 0.43
C THR A 55 -15.78 -11.52 0.30
N THR A 56 -15.99 -12.01 -0.92
CA THR A 56 -16.47 -13.38 -1.18
C THR A 56 -15.38 -14.44 -1.14
N LEU A 57 -14.10 -14.05 -1.28
CA LEU A 57 -12.98 -14.90 -0.89
C LEU A 57 -13.12 -15.16 0.60
N ARG A 58 -13.73 -16.31 0.90
CA ARG A 58 -13.82 -16.91 2.22
C ARG A 58 -12.48 -16.60 2.91
N THR A 59 -12.48 -15.72 3.91
CA THR A 59 -11.45 -15.79 4.94
C THR A 59 -11.63 -17.19 5.47
N HIS A 60 -10.84 -18.14 4.94
CA HIS A 60 -10.64 -19.40 5.60
C HIS A 60 -10.40 -18.99 7.03
N ASN A 61 -11.29 -19.42 7.93
CA ASN A 61 -11.04 -19.36 9.35
C ASN A 61 -9.71 -20.06 9.51
N VAL A 62 -8.62 -19.29 9.48
CA VAL A 62 -7.30 -19.84 9.68
C VAL A 62 -7.36 -20.14 11.15
N SER A 63 -7.68 -21.40 11.42
CA SER A 63 -7.73 -21.99 12.74
C SER A 63 -6.59 -21.40 13.54
N SER A 64 -6.94 -20.93 14.72
CA SER A 64 -6.16 -20.11 15.66
C SER A 64 -4.98 -20.88 16.28
N LYS A 65 -4.22 -21.60 15.45
CA LYS A 65 -3.03 -22.37 15.82
C LYS A 65 -1.92 -22.32 14.75
N ASN A 66 -1.93 -21.32 13.87
CA ASN A 66 -0.85 -21.14 12.92
C ASN A 66 0.11 -20.05 13.41
N ASN A 67 1.34 -20.47 13.71
CA ASN A 67 2.57 -19.68 13.77
C ASN A 67 2.79 -18.90 12.47
N LYS A 68 1.94 -17.91 12.18
CA LYS A 68 2.03 -17.08 10.98
C LYS A 68 3.19 -16.13 11.15
N LYS A 69 4.35 -16.54 10.66
CA LYS A 69 5.51 -15.67 10.52
C LYS A 69 5.16 -14.53 9.56
N ILE A 70 5.48 -13.31 9.98
CA ILE A 70 5.34 -12.09 9.18
C ILE A 70 6.77 -11.69 8.78
N TRP A 71 7.06 -11.75 7.49
CA TRP A 71 8.35 -11.33 6.97
C TRP A 71 8.27 -9.88 6.51
N VAL A 72 9.19 -9.04 7.01
CA VAL A 72 9.34 -7.65 6.58
C VAL A 72 10.76 -7.47 6.07
N MET A 73 10.91 -7.09 4.80
CA MET A 73 12.23 -6.90 4.22
C MET A 73 12.65 -5.42 4.28
N TRP A 74 13.86 -5.17 4.77
CA TRP A 74 14.54 -3.89 4.62
C TRP A 74 16.03 -4.11 4.38
N TRP A 75 16.45 -4.01 3.12
CA TRP A 75 17.77 -4.50 2.67
C TRP A 75 18.95 -3.86 3.39
N GLN A 76 18.89 -2.55 3.66
CA GLN A 76 19.97 -1.80 4.31
C GLN A 76 20.12 -2.11 5.81
N GLY A 77 19.26 -2.97 6.38
CA GLY A 77 19.22 -3.31 7.80
C GLY A 77 18.29 -2.39 8.59
N TYR A 78 17.67 -2.95 9.64
CA TYR A 78 16.69 -2.26 10.49
C TYR A 78 17.20 -0.91 11.01
N ASP A 79 18.48 -0.84 11.41
CA ASP A 79 19.06 0.37 11.99
C ASP A 79 19.16 1.52 11.01
N LYS A 80 19.35 1.23 9.72
CA LYS A 80 19.40 2.24 8.64
C LYS A 80 18.01 2.59 8.10
N ALA A 81 16.95 1.93 8.58
CA ALA A 81 15.59 2.18 8.11
C ALA A 81 15.09 3.57 8.54
N PRO A 82 14.32 4.29 7.70
CA PRO A 82 13.66 5.52 8.07
C PRO A 82 12.77 5.35 9.32
N LYS A 83 12.57 6.44 10.06
CA LYS A 83 11.75 6.45 11.29
C LYS A 83 10.36 5.85 11.07
N VAL A 84 9.75 6.12 9.91
CA VAL A 84 8.42 5.59 9.53
C VAL A 84 8.44 4.06 9.44
N ILE A 85 9.45 3.49 8.79
CA ILE A 85 9.58 2.03 8.63
C ILE A 85 9.83 1.36 9.99
N LYS A 86 10.73 1.93 10.81
CA LYS A 86 10.98 1.44 12.17
C LYS A 86 9.70 1.45 13.02
N ARG A 87 8.89 2.50 12.92
CA ARG A 87 7.60 2.60 13.62
C ARG A 87 6.62 1.53 13.16
N ASN A 88 6.52 1.28 11.85
CA ASN A 88 5.66 0.24 11.31
C ASN A 88 6.09 -1.16 11.80
N ILE A 89 7.39 -1.48 11.75
CA ILE A 89 7.93 -2.74 12.26
C ILE A 89 7.68 -2.89 13.76
N LYS A 90 7.83 -1.80 14.53
CA LYS A 90 7.52 -1.79 15.98
C LYS A 90 6.04 -2.11 16.23
N ASN A 91 5.13 -1.49 15.48
CA ASN A 91 3.70 -1.76 15.59
C ASN A 91 3.38 -3.22 15.24
N LEU A 92 4.00 -3.77 14.19
CA LEU A 92 3.84 -5.18 13.84
C LEU A 92 4.32 -6.09 14.98
N ARG A 93 5.51 -5.82 15.55
CA ARG A 93 6.02 -6.60 16.69
C ARG A 93 5.13 -6.50 17.93
N GLN A 94 4.49 -5.35 18.16
CA GLN A 94 3.54 -5.19 19.26
C GLN A 94 2.27 -6.03 19.06
N LEU A 95 1.80 -6.18 17.82
CA LEU A 95 0.58 -6.93 17.50
C LEU A 95 0.82 -8.45 17.37
N PHE A 96 1.99 -8.83 16.84
CA PHE A 96 2.26 -10.22 16.42
C PHE A 96 3.44 -10.87 17.15
N GLY A 97 4.13 -10.14 18.01
CA GLY A 97 5.26 -10.62 18.81
C GLY A 97 6.46 -11.07 17.96
N ASP A 98 7.09 -12.16 18.39
CA ASP A 98 8.29 -12.75 17.77
C ASP A 98 8.02 -13.39 16.40
N ASN A 99 6.76 -13.43 15.96
CA ASN A 99 6.42 -13.87 14.62
C ASN A 99 6.90 -12.90 13.54
N VAL A 100 7.30 -11.67 13.89
CA VAL A 100 7.78 -10.66 12.93
C VAL A 100 9.28 -10.78 12.70
N ILE A 101 9.64 -11.33 11.54
CA ILE A 101 11.03 -11.52 11.10
C ILE A 101 11.42 -10.38 10.15
N VAL A 102 12.46 -9.63 10.51
CA VAL A 102 13.02 -8.59 9.65
C VAL A 102 14.15 -9.19 8.82
N ILE A 103 13.98 -9.17 7.49
CA ILE A 103 14.97 -9.65 6.53
C ILE A 103 15.84 -8.49 6.06
N ASP A 104 17.15 -8.67 6.09
CA ASP A 104 18.15 -7.74 5.58
C ASP A 104 19.25 -8.46 4.79
N LYS A 105 20.23 -7.70 4.30
CA LYS A 105 21.36 -8.23 3.54
C LYS A 105 22.22 -9.26 4.28
N ASN A 106 22.17 -9.29 5.61
CA ASN A 106 22.98 -10.18 6.42
C ASN A 106 22.26 -11.50 6.73
N ASN A 107 20.93 -11.54 6.64
CA ASN A 107 20.13 -12.69 7.08
C ASN A 107 19.19 -13.28 6.03
N TYR A 108 19.07 -12.69 4.84
CA TYR A 108 18.13 -13.14 3.80
C TYR A 108 18.33 -14.60 3.36
N LEU A 109 19.57 -15.12 3.39
CA LEU A 109 19.87 -16.52 3.06
C LEU A 109 19.29 -17.50 4.09
N ARG A 110 18.95 -17.06 5.31
CA ARG A 110 18.29 -17.91 6.31
C ARG A 110 16.82 -18.17 5.97
N SER A 111 16.24 -17.33 5.11
CA SER A 111 14.81 -17.37 4.76
C SER A 111 14.57 -17.70 3.29
N THR A 112 15.62 -17.99 2.51
CA THR A 112 15.51 -18.22 1.06
C THR A 112 16.48 -19.29 0.58
N ASN A 113 16.09 -20.04 -0.45
CA ASN A 113 16.93 -21.02 -1.14
C ASN A 113 17.40 -20.48 -2.51
N ILE A 114 17.76 -19.19 -2.58
CA ILE A 114 18.19 -18.54 -3.83
C ILE A 114 19.44 -19.23 -4.36
N SER A 115 19.46 -19.56 -5.65
CA SER A 115 20.57 -20.28 -6.27
C SER A 115 21.88 -19.50 -6.22
N ASN A 116 23.00 -20.21 -6.12
CA ASN A 116 24.33 -19.61 -6.11
C ASN A 116 24.62 -18.78 -7.36
N HIS A 117 24.02 -19.10 -8.50
CA HIS A 117 24.15 -18.32 -9.74
C HIS A 117 23.65 -16.88 -9.56
N ILE A 118 22.45 -16.72 -8.98
CA ILE A 118 21.84 -15.41 -8.74
C ILE A 118 22.67 -14.62 -7.70
N GLN A 119 23.16 -15.30 -6.66
CA GLN A 119 23.99 -14.67 -5.64
C GLN A 119 25.32 -14.15 -6.22
N LYS A 120 25.96 -14.94 -7.09
CA LYS A 120 27.21 -14.54 -7.76
C LYS A 120 27.00 -13.32 -8.65
N ALA A 121 25.94 -13.31 -9.46
CA ALA A 121 25.61 -12.17 -10.31
C ALA A 121 25.37 -10.88 -9.50
N PHE A 122 24.68 -10.99 -8.37
CA PHE A 122 24.42 -9.85 -7.49
C PHE A 122 25.70 -9.28 -6.85
N ASN A 123 26.65 -10.13 -6.45
CA ASN A 123 27.90 -9.72 -5.80
C ASN A 123 28.99 -9.21 -6.76
N GLN A 124 28.78 -9.33 -8.07
CA GLN A 124 29.70 -8.85 -9.11
C GLN A 124 29.45 -7.39 -9.52
N THR A 125 28.53 -6.70 -8.83
CA THR A 125 28.15 -5.29 -9.08
C THR A 125 28.68 -4.41 -7.96
#